data_AF-A0A009YR01-F1
#
_entry.id   AF-A0A009YR01-F1
#
_cell.length_a   1.000
_cell.length_b   1.000
_cell.length_c   1.000
_cell.angle_alpha   90.00
_cell.angle_beta   90.00
_cell.angle_gamma   90.00
#
_symmetry.space_group_name_H-M   'P 1'
#
loop_
_entity.id
_entity.type
_entity.pdbx_description
1 polymer ?
#
loop_
_entity_poly.entity_id
_entity_poly.type
_entity_poly.pdbx_seq_one_letter_code
_entity_poly.pdbx_strand_id
1 'polypeptide(L)'
;MTQNYEIKNRWTGEVLFSCEIPDGMESGMIARHAVETAIAESANLRGADLRGANLRGADLGDANLRGANLWGADLGDANLRGANLRGADLGDANLRGANLWGADLGDANLRGANLGDANLGDANLWGANLGDANLGDAKNAPLIIPTLRWLVCINGFGYMRIGCQNHKVEQWKAFTDQEISRMDSDALKFWNQYKVMLLAACEAHVHSDEEVDQ
;
A
#
# COMPACT_ATOMS: atom_id res chain seq x y z
N MET A 1 -21.15 -12.92 -30.30
CA MET A 1 -21.64 -13.31 -28.96
C MET A 1 -20.82 -12.46 -28.01
N THR A 2 -21.44 -11.57 -27.26
CA THR A 2 -20.76 -10.79 -26.23
C THR A 2 -20.16 -11.77 -25.22
N GLN A 3 -18.84 -11.69 -25.02
CA GLN A 3 -18.15 -12.52 -24.05
C GLN A 3 -18.31 -11.85 -22.69
N ASN A 4 -18.88 -12.55 -21.71
CA ASN A 4 -18.90 -12.05 -20.34
C ASN A 4 -17.58 -12.39 -19.64
N TYR A 5 -17.08 -11.45 -18.85
CA TYR A 5 -15.96 -11.67 -17.94
C TYR A 5 -16.43 -11.57 -16.50
N GLU A 6 -15.91 -12.46 -15.66
CA GLU A 6 -16.29 -12.56 -14.25
C GLU A 6 -15.03 -12.35 -13.39
N ILE A 7 -15.09 -11.42 -12.45
CA ILE A 7 -14.11 -11.32 -11.37
C ILE A 7 -14.62 -12.16 -10.22
N LYS A 8 -13.81 -13.12 -9.76
CA LYS A 8 -14.22 -14.10 -8.74
C LYS A 8 -13.48 -13.89 -7.44
N ASN A 9 -14.10 -14.31 -6.34
CA ASN A 9 -13.45 -14.37 -5.05
C ASN A 9 -12.48 -15.56 -5.00
N ARG A 10 -11.24 -15.31 -4.61
CA ARG A 10 -10.16 -16.32 -4.55
C ARG A 10 -10.39 -17.46 -3.55
N TRP A 11 -11.25 -17.27 -2.55
CA TRP A 11 -11.51 -18.28 -1.52
C TRP A 11 -12.82 -19.03 -1.76
N THR A 12 -13.86 -18.34 -2.21
CA THR A 12 -15.22 -18.92 -2.37
C THR A 12 -15.54 -19.30 -3.81
N GLY A 13 -14.86 -18.69 -4.80
CA GLY A 13 -15.20 -18.81 -6.22
C GLY A 13 -16.44 -18.03 -6.65
N GLU A 14 -17.08 -17.30 -5.73
CA GLU A 14 -18.26 -16.46 -6.01
C GLU A 14 -17.90 -15.33 -6.97
N VAL A 15 -18.83 -14.99 -7.87
CA VAL A 15 -18.71 -13.84 -8.77
C VAL A 15 -18.86 -12.56 -7.94
N LEU A 16 -17.79 -11.78 -7.85
CA LEU A 16 -17.77 -10.46 -7.21
C LEU A 16 -18.33 -9.39 -8.16
N PHE A 17 -18.05 -9.56 -9.45
CA PHE A 17 -18.47 -8.64 -10.50
C PHE A 17 -18.50 -9.37 -11.85
N SER A 18 -19.40 -8.97 -12.74
CA SER A 18 -19.41 -9.41 -14.12
C SER A 18 -19.74 -8.24 -15.06
N CYS A 19 -19.11 -8.23 -16.22
CA CYS A 19 -19.41 -7.27 -17.27
C CYS A 19 -19.36 -7.92 -18.65
N GLU A 20 -20.03 -7.29 -19.60
CA GLU A 20 -19.90 -7.62 -21.01
C GLU A 20 -18.57 -7.08 -21.54
N ILE A 21 -17.85 -7.88 -22.32
CA ILE A 21 -16.63 -7.45 -22.99
C ILE A 21 -16.97 -6.91 -24.38
N PRO A 22 -16.57 -5.66 -24.69
CA PRO A 22 -16.75 -5.10 -26.03
C PRO A 22 -16.13 -5.95 -27.13
N ASP A 23 -16.84 -6.08 -28.25
CA ASP A 23 -16.34 -6.80 -29.42
C ASP A 23 -15.01 -6.21 -29.91
N GLY A 24 -14.02 -7.09 -30.15
CA GLY A 24 -12.70 -6.69 -30.63
C GLY A 24 -11.73 -6.19 -29.56
N MET A 25 -12.09 -6.26 -28.27
CA MET A 25 -11.16 -5.94 -27.18
C MET A 25 -9.95 -6.89 -27.17
N GLU A 26 -8.76 -6.32 -27.06
CA GLU A 26 -7.52 -7.08 -26.92
C GLU A 26 -7.56 -7.92 -25.64
N SER A 27 -7.20 -9.21 -25.73
CA SER A 27 -7.29 -10.14 -24.59
C SER A 27 -6.51 -9.67 -23.36
N GLY A 28 -5.40 -8.94 -23.56
CA GLY A 28 -4.61 -8.35 -22.49
C GLY A 28 -5.30 -7.18 -21.76
N MET A 29 -6.34 -6.59 -22.33
CA MET A 29 -7.07 -5.44 -21.75
C MET A 29 -8.34 -5.85 -21.02
N ILE A 30 -8.80 -7.09 -21.19
CA ILE A 30 -10.07 -7.58 -20.62
C ILE A 30 -10.09 -7.45 -19.10
N ALA A 31 -9.03 -7.89 -18.41
CA ALA A 31 -8.96 -7.84 -16.96
C ALA A 31 -8.94 -6.39 -16.45
N ARG A 32 -8.14 -5.51 -17.07
CA ARG A 32 -8.13 -4.08 -16.76
C ARG A 32 -9.51 -3.45 -16.94
N HIS A 33 -10.14 -3.67 -18.09
CA HIS A 33 -11.47 -3.15 -18.37
C HIS A 33 -12.48 -3.60 -17.31
N ALA A 34 -12.54 -4.91 -17.03
CA ALA A 34 -13.47 -5.45 -16.06
C ALA A 34 -13.25 -4.87 -14.65
N VAL A 35 -12.00 -4.68 -14.23
CA VAL A 35 -11.67 -4.10 -12.92
C VAL A 35 -12.02 -2.61 -12.87
N GLU A 36 -11.69 -1.83 -13.89
CA GLU A 36 -12.04 -0.40 -13.96
C GLU A 36 -13.57 -0.20 -13.99
N THR A 37 -14.31 -1.04 -14.73
CA THR A 37 -15.78 -1.03 -14.73
C THR A 37 -16.33 -1.40 -13.35
N ALA A 38 -15.78 -2.44 -12.71
CA ALA A 38 -16.19 -2.83 -11.36
C ALA A 38 -16.03 -1.68 -10.36
N ILE A 39 -14.91 -0.94 -10.44
CA ILE A 39 -14.62 0.19 -9.55
C ILE A 39 -15.54 1.38 -9.86
N ALA A 40 -15.77 1.68 -11.13
CA ALA A 40 -16.72 2.72 -11.54
C ALA A 40 -18.15 2.45 -11.02
N GLU A 41 -18.53 1.17 -10.91
CA GLU A 41 -19.79 0.71 -10.33
C GLU A 41 -19.74 0.51 -8.81
N SER A 42 -18.64 0.92 -8.16
CA SER A 42 -18.42 0.79 -6.71
C SER A 42 -18.50 -0.66 -6.20
N ALA A 43 -18.14 -1.63 -7.04
CA ALA A 43 -18.11 -3.03 -6.67
C ALA A 43 -17.05 -3.32 -5.60
N ASN A 44 -17.38 -4.24 -4.69
CA ASN A 44 -16.45 -4.68 -3.65
C ASN A 44 -15.56 -5.81 -4.18
N LEU A 45 -14.29 -5.48 -4.48
CA LEU A 45 -13.30 -6.42 -5.00
C LEU A 45 -12.49 -7.12 -3.88
N ARG A 46 -13.01 -7.16 -2.65
CA ARG A 46 -12.37 -7.88 -1.55
C ARG A 46 -12.18 -9.35 -1.90
N GLY A 47 -10.93 -9.80 -1.87
CA GLY A 47 -10.56 -11.16 -2.21
C GLY A 47 -10.65 -11.49 -3.69
N ALA A 48 -10.71 -10.51 -4.59
CA ALA A 48 -10.71 -10.75 -6.03
C ALA A 48 -9.49 -11.57 -6.46
N ASP A 49 -9.70 -12.55 -7.34
CA ASP A 49 -8.63 -13.28 -8.00
C ASP A 49 -8.24 -12.56 -9.31
N LEU A 50 -7.12 -11.84 -9.24
CA LEU A 50 -6.56 -11.00 -10.31
C LEU A 50 -5.11 -11.44 -10.60
N ARG A 51 -4.78 -12.70 -10.33
CA ARG A 51 -3.45 -13.26 -10.51
C ARG A 51 -2.97 -13.11 -11.95
N GLY A 52 -1.80 -12.52 -12.14
CA GLY A 52 -1.21 -12.29 -13.46
C GLY A 52 -2.01 -11.33 -14.36
N ALA A 53 -2.98 -10.60 -13.82
CA ALA A 53 -3.76 -9.65 -14.59
C ALA A 53 -2.86 -8.52 -15.11
N ASN A 54 -3.06 -8.12 -16.36
CA ASN A 54 -2.52 -6.87 -16.87
C ASN A 54 -3.45 -5.74 -16.45
N LEU A 55 -3.01 -4.96 -15.47
CA LEU A 55 -3.65 -3.78 -14.89
C LEU A 55 -2.75 -2.55 -15.07
N ARG A 56 -1.84 -2.59 -16.05
CA ARG A 56 -0.88 -1.52 -16.29
C ARG A 56 -1.63 -0.23 -16.60
N GLY A 57 -1.31 0.84 -15.87
CA GLY A 57 -1.93 2.16 -16.00
C GLY A 57 -3.41 2.20 -15.62
N ALA A 58 -3.92 1.18 -14.92
CA ALA A 58 -5.33 1.14 -14.51
C ALA A 58 -5.62 2.20 -13.44
N ASP A 59 -6.83 2.75 -13.47
CA ASP A 59 -7.32 3.61 -12.39
C ASP A 59 -8.01 2.75 -11.31
N LEU A 60 -7.30 2.57 -10.20
CA LEU A 60 -7.70 1.76 -9.05
C LEU A 60 -7.78 2.61 -7.76
N GLY A 61 -7.95 3.92 -7.90
CA GLY A 61 -8.08 4.85 -6.77
C GLY A 61 -9.19 4.44 -5.81
N ASP A 62 -8.90 4.46 -4.51
CA ASP A 62 -9.80 4.09 -3.41
C ASP A 62 -10.43 2.66 -3.51
N ALA A 63 -9.93 1.82 -4.42
CA ALA A 63 -10.48 0.50 -4.65
C ALA A 63 -10.35 -0.40 -3.41
N ASN A 64 -11.39 -1.17 -3.11
CA ASN A 64 -11.34 -2.19 -2.06
C ASN A 64 -10.83 -3.52 -2.61
N LEU A 65 -9.52 -3.70 -2.57
CA LEU A 65 -8.79 -4.91 -3.00
C LEU A 65 -8.28 -5.72 -1.80
N ARG A 66 -8.91 -5.57 -0.63
CA ARG A 66 -8.47 -6.22 0.61
C ARG A 66 -8.36 -7.73 0.41
N GLY A 67 -7.18 -8.28 0.64
CA GLY A 67 -6.90 -9.71 0.50
C GLY A 67 -6.98 -10.27 -0.93
N ALA A 68 -7.07 -9.41 -1.95
CA ALA A 68 -7.06 -9.82 -3.35
C ALA A 68 -5.79 -10.62 -3.69
N ASN A 69 -5.91 -11.50 -4.69
CA ASN A 69 -4.78 -12.19 -5.29
C ASN A 69 -4.29 -11.38 -6.50
N LEU A 70 -3.16 -10.71 -6.37
CA LEU A 70 -2.49 -9.94 -7.41
C LEU A 70 -1.11 -10.51 -7.71
N TRP A 71 -0.87 -11.79 -7.37
CA TRP A 71 0.42 -12.44 -7.57
C TRP A 71 0.81 -12.38 -9.06
N GLY A 72 1.98 -11.81 -9.34
CA GLY A 72 2.50 -11.61 -10.70
C GLY A 72 1.70 -10.66 -11.60
N ALA A 73 0.76 -9.88 -11.05
CA ALA A 73 0.01 -8.89 -11.83
C ALA A 73 0.91 -7.75 -12.31
N ASP A 74 0.61 -7.20 -13.49
CA ASP A 74 1.25 -5.98 -13.98
C ASP A 74 0.40 -4.77 -13.57
N LEU A 75 0.85 -4.03 -12.58
CA LEU A 75 0.28 -2.78 -12.05
C LEU A 75 1.18 -1.58 -12.38
N GLY A 76 2.08 -1.70 -13.37
CA GLY A 76 2.99 -0.62 -13.72
C GLY A 76 2.22 0.65 -14.07
N ASP A 77 2.67 1.81 -13.58
CA ASP A 77 2.04 3.12 -13.80
C ASP A 77 0.56 3.22 -13.33
N ALA A 78 0.05 2.24 -12.56
CA ALA A 78 -1.34 2.24 -12.10
C ALA A 78 -1.59 3.28 -11.00
N ASN A 79 -2.80 3.84 -10.95
CA ASN A 79 -3.24 4.70 -9.86
C ASN A 79 -3.88 3.85 -8.76
N LEU A 80 -3.21 3.69 -7.62
CA LEU A 80 -3.68 2.96 -6.43
C LEU A 80 -3.82 3.90 -5.22
N ARG A 81 -3.94 5.21 -5.47
CA ARG A 81 -4.08 6.21 -4.40
C ARG A 81 -5.24 5.86 -3.49
N GLY A 82 -5.00 5.78 -2.18
CA GLY A 82 -6.00 5.47 -1.17
C GLY A 82 -6.55 4.03 -1.21
N ALA A 83 -6.08 3.17 -2.12
CA ALA A 83 -6.61 1.82 -2.28
C ALA A 83 -6.40 0.98 -1.01
N ASN A 84 -7.39 0.14 -0.69
CA ASN A 84 -7.29 -0.83 0.39
C ASN A 84 -6.73 -2.15 -0.15
N LEU A 85 -5.43 -2.37 0.04
CA LEU A 85 -4.69 -3.59 -0.34
C LEU A 85 -4.34 -4.44 0.89
N ARG A 86 -5.02 -4.23 2.02
CA ARG A 86 -4.65 -4.87 3.27
C ARG A 86 -4.72 -6.40 3.15
N GLY A 87 -3.62 -7.08 3.44
CA GLY A 87 -3.48 -8.53 3.32
C GLY A 87 -3.53 -9.06 1.89
N ALA A 88 -3.45 -8.19 0.87
CA ALA A 88 -3.41 -8.61 -0.52
C ALA A 88 -2.10 -9.35 -0.82
N ASP A 89 -2.15 -10.26 -1.78
CA ASP A 89 -0.99 -11.00 -2.27
C ASP A 89 -0.47 -10.34 -3.54
N LEU A 90 0.58 -9.54 -3.42
CA LEU A 90 1.26 -8.79 -4.49
C LEU A 90 2.64 -9.39 -4.79
N GLY A 91 2.89 -10.66 -4.45
CA GLY A 91 4.17 -11.30 -4.72
C GLY A 91 4.52 -11.22 -6.21
N ASP A 92 5.78 -11.00 -6.54
CA ASP A 92 6.29 -10.87 -7.91
C ASP A 92 5.51 -9.87 -8.81
N ALA A 93 4.65 -9.01 -8.25
CA ALA A 93 3.86 -8.06 -9.01
C ALA A 93 4.75 -6.91 -9.49
N ASN A 94 4.43 -6.37 -10.67
CA ASN A 94 5.08 -5.17 -11.18
C ASN A 94 4.29 -3.93 -10.74
N LEU A 95 4.79 -3.16 -9.78
CA LEU A 95 4.22 -1.89 -9.31
C LEU A 95 5.08 -0.70 -9.74
N ARG A 96 5.93 -0.86 -10.76
CA ARG A 96 6.87 0.18 -11.18
C ARG A 96 6.12 1.45 -11.57
N GLY A 97 6.48 2.59 -11.00
CA GLY A 97 5.84 3.88 -11.27
C GLY A 97 4.40 4.00 -10.76
N ALA A 98 3.87 2.99 -10.04
CA ALA A 98 2.51 3.05 -9.51
C ALA A 98 2.37 4.15 -8.45
N ASN A 99 1.22 4.81 -8.42
CA ASN A 99 0.87 5.76 -7.37
C ASN A 99 0.17 5.02 -6.22
N LEU A 100 0.89 4.74 -5.14
CA LEU A 100 0.39 4.08 -3.93
C LEU A 100 0.12 5.09 -2.80
N TRP A 101 -0.03 6.38 -3.13
CA TRP A 101 -0.20 7.40 -2.10
C TRP A 101 -1.38 7.10 -1.18
N GLY A 102 -1.14 7.01 0.13
CA GLY A 102 -2.15 6.74 1.15
C GLY A 102 -2.77 5.35 1.09
N ALA A 103 -2.24 4.44 0.26
CA ALA A 103 -2.76 3.08 0.15
C ALA A 103 -2.54 2.28 1.44
N ASP A 104 -3.50 1.43 1.82
CA ASP A 104 -3.34 0.50 2.93
C ASP A 104 -2.76 -0.83 2.44
N LEU A 105 -1.44 -1.01 2.57
CA LEU A 105 -0.71 -2.24 2.27
C LEU A 105 -0.45 -3.07 3.55
N GLY A 106 -1.20 -2.82 4.62
CA GLY A 106 -1.01 -3.53 5.89
C GLY A 106 -1.13 -5.04 5.71
N ASP A 107 -0.21 -5.81 6.28
CA ASP A 107 -0.15 -7.28 6.22
C ASP A 107 -0.05 -7.83 4.78
N ALA A 108 0.20 -7.00 3.75
CA ALA A 108 0.29 -7.41 2.36
C ALA A 108 1.58 -8.20 2.07
N ASN A 109 1.52 -9.15 1.14
CA ASN A 109 2.70 -9.85 0.66
C ASN A 109 3.25 -9.14 -0.57
N LEU A 110 4.38 -8.43 -0.46
CA LEU A 110 5.09 -7.75 -1.54
C LEU A 110 6.40 -8.47 -1.91
N ARG A 111 6.53 -9.75 -1.55
CA ARG A 111 7.77 -10.49 -1.77
C ARG A 111 8.13 -10.52 -3.26
N GLY A 112 9.34 -10.09 -3.60
CA GLY A 112 9.81 -10.04 -5.00
C GLY A 112 9.10 -9.00 -5.87
N ALA A 113 8.19 -8.19 -5.32
CA ALA A 113 7.48 -7.16 -6.07
C ALA A 113 8.44 -6.05 -6.53
N ASN A 114 8.17 -5.49 -7.71
CA ASN A 114 8.92 -4.38 -8.25
C ASN A 114 8.20 -3.06 -7.97
N LEU A 115 8.61 -2.30 -6.95
CA LEU A 115 8.10 -0.98 -6.61
C LEU A 115 9.01 0.15 -7.11
N GLY A 116 9.87 -0.11 -8.10
CA GLY A 116 10.78 0.91 -8.60
C GLY A 116 10.02 2.15 -9.09
N ASP A 117 10.52 3.35 -8.82
CA ASP A 117 9.86 4.62 -9.17
C ASP A 117 8.44 4.83 -8.54
N ALA A 118 7.93 3.91 -7.72
CA ALA A 118 6.57 4.00 -7.17
C ALA A 118 6.45 5.11 -6.11
N ASN A 119 5.29 5.75 -6.01
CA ASN A 119 5.02 6.75 -4.96
C ASN A 119 4.34 6.10 -3.76
N LEU A 120 5.07 5.91 -2.67
CA LEU A 120 4.60 5.29 -1.43
C LEU A 120 4.17 6.30 -0.36
N GLY A 121 3.90 7.55 -0.76
CA GLY A 121 3.65 8.60 0.21
C GLY A 121 2.44 8.32 1.08
N ASP A 122 2.55 8.47 2.40
CA ASP A 122 1.51 8.08 3.37
C ASP A 122 1.01 6.62 3.29
N ALA A 123 1.63 5.74 2.51
CA ALA A 123 1.21 4.35 2.39
C ALA A 123 1.45 3.58 3.71
N ASN A 124 0.49 2.77 4.13
CA ASN A 124 0.62 1.93 5.32
C ASN A 124 1.23 0.57 4.95
N LEU A 125 2.52 0.37 5.23
CA LEU A 125 3.23 -0.90 5.01
C LEU A 125 3.33 -1.77 6.29
N TRP A 126 2.45 -1.56 7.27
CA TRP A 126 2.48 -2.30 8.54
C TRP A 126 2.43 -3.82 8.32
N GLY A 127 3.43 -4.58 8.78
CA GLY A 127 3.43 -6.03 8.65
C GLY A 127 3.54 -6.53 7.21
N ALA A 128 3.75 -5.64 6.24
CA ALA A 128 3.94 -6.03 4.85
C ALA A 128 5.25 -6.80 4.69
N ASN A 129 5.22 -7.88 3.92
CA ASN A 129 6.39 -8.66 3.59
C ASN A 129 7.10 -8.07 2.36
N LEU A 130 8.18 -7.33 2.57
CA LEU A 130 9.01 -6.72 1.53
C LEU A 130 10.24 -7.56 1.17
N GLY A 131 10.28 -8.85 1.53
CA GLY A 131 11.43 -9.72 1.21
C GLY A 131 11.71 -9.73 -0.29
N ASP A 132 12.96 -9.47 -0.68
CA ASP A 132 13.39 -9.41 -2.08
C ASP A 132 12.66 -8.34 -2.94
N ALA A 133 11.86 -7.45 -2.35
CA ALA A 133 11.16 -6.39 -3.08
C ALA A 133 12.16 -5.34 -3.59
N ASN A 134 11.98 -4.91 -4.83
CA ASN A 134 12.76 -3.82 -5.41
C ASN A 134 12.11 -2.47 -5.08
N LEU A 135 12.78 -1.66 -4.26
CA LEU A 135 12.36 -0.29 -3.91
C LEU A 135 13.26 0.76 -4.57
N GLY A 136 14.06 0.40 -5.58
CA GLY A 136 14.97 1.32 -6.27
C GLY A 136 14.23 2.56 -6.77
N ASP A 137 14.66 3.74 -6.33
CA ASP A 137 14.08 5.03 -6.70
C ASP A 137 12.59 5.21 -6.33
N ALA A 138 12.04 4.36 -5.43
CA ALA A 138 10.70 4.54 -4.90
C ALA A 138 10.63 5.88 -4.14
N LYS A 139 9.65 6.72 -4.51
CA LYS A 139 9.43 8.03 -3.91
C LYS A 139 8.67 7.88 -2.60
N ASN A 140 9.00 8.68 -1.60
CA ASN A 140 8.29 8.77 -0.33
C ASN A 140 8.16 7.44 0.43
N ALA A 141 9.05 6.47 0.15
CA ALA A 141 9.06 5.19 0.82
C ALA A 141 9.29 5.39 2.34
N PRO A 142 8.53 4.72 3.22
CA PRO A 142 8.76 4.86 4.65
C PRO A 142 10.10 4.24 5.03
N LEU A 143 10.85 4.93 5.89
CA LEU A 143 11.99 4.35 6.59
C LEU A 143 11.47 3.39 7.65
N ILE A 144 11.86 2.12 7.53
CA ILE A 144 11.47 1.04 8.45
C ILE A 144 12.67 0.68 9.34
N ILE A 145 12.48 0.72 10.66
CA ILE A 145 13.49 0.30 11.65
C ILE A 145 12.94 -0.95 12.37
N PRO A 146 13.21 -2.17 11.84
CA PRO A 146 12.59 -3.40 12.33
C PRO A 146 13.31 -4.01 13.55
N THR A 147 14.50 -3.52 13.88
CA THR A 147 15.37 -4.10 14.93
C THR A 147 15.05 -3.61 16.34
N LEU A 148 14.10 -2.67 16.48
CA LEU A 148 13.68 -2.13 17.76
C LEU A 148 12.56 -2.96 18.38
N ARG A 149 12.34 -2.80 19.70
CA ARG A 149 11.26 -3.49 20.44
C ARG A 149 9.90 -3.33 19.75
N TRP A 150 9.62 -2.12 19.28
CA TRP A 150 8.50 -1.85 18.40
C TRP A 150 9.02 -1.51 17.02
N LEU A 151 8.36 -2.05 16.00
CA LEU A 151 8.54 -1.60 14.63
C LEU A 151 8.33 -0.08 14.59
N VAL A 152 9.33 0.61 14.07
CA VAL A 152 9.22 2.04 13.79
C VAL A 152 9.13 2.23 12.28
N CYS A 153 8.14 3.01 11.86
CA CYS A 153 8.02 3.48 10.48
C CYS A 153 7.99 5.00 10.49
N ILE A 154 8.83 5.64 9.66
CA ILE A 154 8.87 7.08 9.48
C ILE A 154 8.56 7.34 8.01
N ASN A 155 7.55 8.15 7.72
CA ASN A 155 7.26 8.54 6.35
C ASN A 155 7.82 9.93 6.03
N GLY A 156 7.84 10.27 4.74
CA GLY A 156 8.32 11.56 4.27
C GLY A 156 7.46 12.77 4.64
N PHE A 157 6.27 12.57 5.21
CA PHE A 157 5.30 13.64 5.52
C PHE A 157 5.31 14.02 6.99
N GLY A 158 6.39 13.67 7.70
CA GLY A 158 6.55 13.99 9.11
C GLY A 158 5.60 13.19 10.01
N TYR A 159 5.19 11.98 9.61
CA TYR A 159 4.57 11.02 10.50
C TYR A 159 5.59 9.99 10.97
N MET A 160 5.51 9.67 12.26
CA MET A 160 6.27 8.58 12.85
C MET A 160 5.31 7.64 13.55
N ARG A 161 5.48 6.36 13.28
CA ARG A 161 4.77 5.27 13.93
C ARG A 161 5.71 4.48 14.82
N ILE A 162 5.29 4.22 16.06
CA ILE A 162 5.98 3.35 17.01
C ILE A 162 4.95 2.32 17.51
N GLY A 163 5.06 1.08 17.05
CA GLY A 163 4.05 0.06 17.36
C GLY A 163 2.66 0.50 16.85
N CYS A 164 1.62 0.41 17.69
CA CYS A 164 0.27 0.82 17.29
C CYS A 164 0.04 2.34 17.24
N GLN A 165 0.99 3.15 17.71
CA GLN A 165 0.85 4.60 17.80
C GLN A 165 1.39 5.28 16.54
N ASN A 166 0.53 5.96 15.78
CA ASN A 166 0.90 6.73 14.61
C ASN A 166 0.50 8.19 14.79
N HIS A 167 1.48 9.08 14.86
CA HIS A 167 1.26 10.50 15.13
C HIS A 167 2.21 11.35 14.27
N LYS A 168 1.86 12.62 14.06
CA LYS A 168 2.82 13.58 13.49
C LYS A 168 4.03 13.70 14.41
N VAL A 169 5.20 13.93 13.84
CA VAL A 169 6.46 14.12 14.58
C VAL A 169 6.34 15.27 15.58
N GLU A 170 5.61 16.34 15.24
CA GLU A 170 5.34 17.45 16.16
C GLU A 170 4.46 17.05 17.35
N GLN A 171 3.52 16.12 17.16
CA GLN A 171 2.74 15.57 18.27
C GLN A 171 3.62 14.70 19.17
N TRP A 172 4.49 13.86 18.59
CA TRP A 172 5.48 13.10 19.35
C TRP A 172 6.38 13.98 20.21
N LYS A 173 6.79 15.15 19.69
CA LYS A 173 7.57 16.14 20.44
C LYS A 173 6.77 16.78 21.59
N ALA A 174 5.45 16.91 21.43
CA ALA A 174 4.56 17.56 22.39
C ALA A 174 4.03 16.64 23.49
N PHE A 175 4.05 15.31 23.31
CA PHE A 175 3.56 14.39 24.33
C PHE A 175 4.32 14.50 25.65
N THR A 176 3.57 14.57 26.74
CA THR A 176 4.07 14.46 28.10
C THR A 176 4.45 13.01 28.45
N ASP A 177 5.34 12.83 29.42
CA ASP A 177 5.72 11.51 29.94
C ASP A 177 4.51 10.68 30.38
N GLN A 178 3.47 11.33 30.93
CA GLN A 178 2.25 10.67 31.36
C GLN A 178 1.42 10.17 30.17
N GLU A 179 1.33 10.94 29.09
CA GLU A 179 0.62 10.51 27.87
C GLU A 179 1.33 9.33 27.23
N ILE A 180 2.65 9.38 27.11
CA ILE A 180 3.45 8.27 26.57
C ILE A 180 3.32 7.02 27.44
N SER A 181 3.37 7.15 28.77
CA SER A 181 3.19 6.02 29.70
C SER A 181 1.81 5.36 29.61
N ARG A 182 0.79 6.06 29.09
CA ARG A 182 -0.55 5.49 28.86
C ARG A 182 -0.62 4.67 27.56
N MET A 183 0.32 4.83 26.64
CA MET A 183 0.32 4.12 25.36
C MET A 183 0.68 2.65 25.54
N ASP A 184 1.67 2.35 26.38
CA ASP A 184 2.12 1.02 26.76
C ASP A 184 2.97 1.12 28.05
N SER A 185 3.02 0.06 28.85
CA SER A 185 3.76 0.05 30.13
C SER A 185 5.27 0.29 29.97
N ASP A 186 5.84 -0.03 28.80
CA ASP A 186 7.27 0.20 28.51
C ASP A 186 7.51 1.40 27.57
N ALA A 187 6.44 2.10 27.15
CA ALA A 187 6.52 3.16 26.14
C ALA A 187 7.45 4.31 26.55
N LEU A 188 7.34 4.78 27.79
CA LEU A 188 8.15 5.91 28.27
C LEU A 188 9.64 5.55 28.31
N LYS A 189 9.98 4.35 28.77
CA LYS A 189 11.36 3.86 28.82
C LYS A 189 11.96 3.78 27.42
N PHE A 190 11.22 3.20 26.48
CA PHE A 190 11.62 3.14 25.08
C PHE A 190 11.80 4.54 24.47
N TRP A 191 10.81 5.42 24.67
CA TRP A 191 10.86 6.77 24.14
C TRP A 191 12.09 7.51 24.64
N ASN A 192 12.36 7.51 25.94
CA ASN A 192 13.53 8.16 26.51
C ASN A 192 14.85 7.57 25.99
N GLN A 193 14.88 6.27 25.66
CA GLN A 193 16.06 5.62 25.11
C GLN A 193 16.33 6.00 23.64
N TYR A 194 15.29 6.09 22.79
CA TYR A 194 15.45 6.22 21.34
C TYR A 194 15.04 7.57 20.77
N LYS A 195 14.40 8.46 21.54
CA LYS A 195 13.85 9.76 21.09
C LYS A 195 14.79 10.55 20.20
N VAL A 196 16.04 10.73 20.64
CA VAL A 196 17.03 11.55 19.88
C VAL A 196 17.31 10.94 18.51
N MET A 197 17.55 9.63 18.44
CA MET A 197 17.78 8.92 17.19
C MET A 197 16.56 8.97 16.27
N LEU A 198 15.38 8.73 16.83
CA LEU A 198 14.12 8.71 16.08
C LEU A 198 13.78 10.07 15.49
N LEU A 199 13.91 11.14 16.27
CA LEU A 199 13.66 12.50 15.78
C LEU A 199 14.67 12.93 14.72
N ALA A 200 15.95 12.58 14.89
CA ALA A 200 16.97 12.84 13.86
C ALA A 200 16.69 12.06 12.55
N ALA A 201 16.23 10.81 12.66
CA ALA A 201 15.81 10.03 11.50
C ALA A 201 14.60 10.67 10.79
N CYS A 202 13.64 11.22 11.54
CA CYS A 202 12.54 11.99 10.96
C CYS A 202 13.04 13.21 10.21
N GLU A 203 13.87 14.04 10.83
CA GLU A 203 14.40 15.26 10.19
C GLU A 203 15.17 14.97 8.89
N ALA A 204 15.90 13.85 8.84
CA ALA A 204 16.63 13.42 7.64
C ALA A 204 15.73 12.81 6.55
N HIS A 205 14.54 12.31 6.91
CA HIS A 205 13.64 11.57 6.02
C HIS A 205 12.42 12.37 5.56
N VAL A 206 12.14 13.54 6.15
CA VAL A 206 11.04 14.41 5.73
C VAL A 206 11.31 14.98 4.34
N HIS A 207 10.37 14.77 3.43
CA HIS A 207 10.35 15.36 2.10
C HIS A 207 9.64 16.72 2.15
N SER A 208 10.08 17.67 1.31
CA SER A 208 9.40 18.96 1.17
C SER A 208 8.03 18.77 0.52
N ASP A 209 7.00 19.46 1.02
CA ASP A 209 5.61 19.43 0.51
C ASP A 209 5.46 19.82 -0.99
N GLU A 210 6.52 20.31 -1.65
CA GLU A 210 6.50 20.79 -3.04
C GLU A 210 6.45 19.66 -4.10
N GLU A 211 6.64 18.39 -3.74
CA GLU A 211 6.66 17.26 -4.69
C GLU A 211 5.32 16.49 -4.82
N VAL A 212 4.24 16.98 -4.20
CA VAL A 212 2.97 16.23 -4.06
C VAL A 212 2.06 16.30 -5.30
N ASP A 213 2.33 17.23 -6.24
CA ASP A 213 1.43 17.55 -7.37
C ASP A 213 2.01 17.27 -8.78
N GLN A 214 3.05 16.44 -8.93
CA GLN A 214 3.57 16.01 -10.24
C GLN A 214 3.53 14.50 -10.43
#